data_AF-A0AAA9ZX62-F1
#
_entry.id   AF-A0AAA9ZX62-F1
#
_cell.length_a   1.000
_cell.length_b   1.000
_cell.length_c   1.000
_cell.angle_alpha   90.00
_cell.angle_beta   90.00
_cell.angle_gamma   90.00
#
_symmetry.space_group_name_H-M   'P 1'
#
loop_
_entity.id
_entity.type
_entity.pdbx_description
1 polymer ?
#
loop_
_entity_poly.entity_id
_entity_poly.type
_entity_poly.pdbx_seq_one_letter_code
_entity_poly.pdbx_strand_id
1 'polypeptide(L)'
;MATDILSTDFDRLRLKTKTVGADRIKRAKDNNEDIAVLSMFLPGATAAKENATFRCHLGIECRLGDCRDKTPGTKKMEYKTRQWHEKCFCCCVCKTAIGTKSFIPREQEIYCAGCYEEKYATRCIKCKKIITSGGVTYKNEPWHRECFTCTHCQVSLAGQRFTSRDEKPYCAECFGELFAKRCTACVKPITDYAAVRPPYEDTYQEYAYPYEHDHNYYKQTENTEQNHADQGVVVDPECLIKHPLQSTWTLWYQEPDRSKSWEDTLNEVTSFSTVEDFWSLYNHIKSPADIKVGSDYSLFKKDIRPMWEDEGNKRGGRWMVNVPRSQRQELDKYWLDTILCLIGEAFESSDDICGAVVNVRPKGDKIAIWTSNFQNREAVLNIGRIYKERLGLNAPLTYHLHKDTMVKSGSSVKAVFTL
;
A
#
# COMPACT_ATOMS: atom_id res chain seq x y z
N MET A 1 -5.06 -77.26 -32.89
CA MET A 1 -3.85 -76.72 -32.23
C MET A 1 -3.76 -75.23 -32.54
N ALA A 2 -3.30 -74.46 -31.56
CA ALA A 2 -3.32 -72.98 -31.47
C ALA A 2 -4.62 -72.38 -30.91
N THR A 3 -4.97 -72.78 -29.68
CA THR A 3 -5.68 -71.94 -28.71
C THR A 3 -4.67 -71.32 -27.76
N ASP A 4 -4.98 -70.10 -27.35
CA ASP A 4 -4.52 -69.41 -26.14
C ASP A 4 -3.04 -68.99 -26.06
N ILE A 5 -2.81 -67.67 -26.15
CA ILE A 5 -1.96 -66.81 -25.29
C ILE A 5 -2.02 -65.41 -25.92
N LEU A 6 -3.14 -64.67 -25.81
CA LEU A 6 -3.17 -63.20 -26.01
C LEU A 6 -4.36 -62.52 -25.29
N SER A 7 -4.96 -63.17 -24.28
CA SER A 7 -6.14 -62.64 -23.56
C SER A 7 -5.83 -62.16 -22.12
N THR A 8 -4.57 -62.10 -21.68
CA THR A 8 -4.24 -61.83 -20.27
C THR A 8 -3.10 -60.82 -20.09
N ASP A 9 -3.01 -59.78 -20.91
CA ASP A 9 -2.00 -58.72 -20.70
C ASP A 9 -2.45 -57.29 -21.05
N PHE A 10 -3.76 -57.02 -21.11
CA PHE A 10 -4.28 -55.65 -21.20
C PHE A 10 -4.67 -55.01 -19.85
N ASP A 11 -4.52 -55.74 -18.73
CA ASP A 11 -4.73 -55.21 -17.36
C ASP A 11 -3.47 -54.56 -16.74
N ARG A 12 -2.37 -54.42 -17.50
CA ARG A 12 -1.12 -53.79 -17.03
C ARG A 12 -0.76 -52.47 -17.71
N LEU A 13 -1.61 -51.95 -18.58
CA LEU A 13 -1.51 -50.56 -19.01
C LEU A 13 -2.37 -49.71 -18.10
N ARG A 14 -1.80 -49.31 -16.95
CA ARG A 14 -2.20 -48.06 -16.27
C ARG A 14 -1.84 -46.89 -17.19
N LEU A 15 -2.58 -46.73 -18.28
CA LEU A 15 -2.67 -45.48 -19.00
C LEU A 15 -3.42 -44.51 -18.07
N LYS A 16 -2.68 -43.95 -17.09
CA LYS A 16 -3.06 -42.68 -16.50
C LYS A 16 -3.01 -41.68 -17.65
N THR A 17 -4.14 -41.40 -18.26
CA THR A 17 -4.27 -40.24 -19.12
C THR A 17 -3.91 -39.03 -18.26
N LYS A 18 -2.68 -38.53 -18.43
CA LYS A 18 -2.30 -37.19 -17.97
C LYS A 18 -3.07 -36.19 -18.85
N THR A 19 -4.37 -36.05 -18.62
CA THR A 19 -5.10 -34.86 -19.05
C THR A 19 -4.44 -33.68 -18.35
N VAL A 20 -3.90 -32.77 -19.16
CA VAL A 20 -3.20 -31.52 -18.81
C VAL A 20 -3.19 -31.18 -17.30
N GLY A 21 -2.13 -31.65 -16.63
CA GLY A 21 -1.54 -31.06 -15.44
C GLY A 21 -2.37 -31.10 -14.16
N ALA A 22 -2.36 -32.23 -13.44
CA ALA A 22 -2.59 -32.21 -11.99
C ALA A 22 -1.70 -31.15 -11.30
N ASP A 23 -0.46 -30.96 -11.80
CA ASP A 23 0.48 -29.93 -11.35
C ASP A 23 0.08 -28.51 -11.76
N ARG A 24 -0.71 -28.34 -12.82
CA ARG A 24 -1.23 -27.03 -13.27
C ARG A 24 -2.46 -26.65 -12.47
N ILE A 25 -3.33 -27.63 -12.17
CA ILE A 25 -4.46 -27.47 -11.26
C ILE A 25 -3.96 -27.19 -9.84
N LYS A 26 -2.90 -27.87 -9.39
CA LYS A 26 -2.26 -27.62 -8.08
C LYS A 26 -1.67 -26.21 -8.03
N ARG A 27 -0.85 -25.82 -9.01
CA ARG A 27 -0.29 -24.45 -9.08
C ARG A 27 -1.36 -23.36 -9.13
N ALA A 28 -2.44 -23.59 -9.86
CA ALA A 28 -3.54 -22.64 -9.92
C ALA A 28 -4.30 -22.52 -8.60
N LYS A 29 -4.48 -23.62 -7.86
CA LYS A 29 -5.00 -23.56 -6.49
C LYS A 29 -4.04 -22.82 -5.56
N ASP A 30 -2.74 -23.08 -5.68
CA ASP A 30 -1.70 -22.40 -4.89
C ASP A 30 -1.64 -20.89 -5.21
N ASN A 31 -1.94 -20.49 -6.45
CA ASN A 31 -1.98 -19.11 -6.93
C ASN A 31 -3.39 -18.46 -6.87
N ASN A 32 -4.40 -19.14 -6.33
CA ASN A 32 -5.79 -18.68 -6.28
C ASN A 32 -6.42 -18.33 -7.66
N GLU A 33 -6.00 -19.01 -8.73
CA GLU A 33 -6.52 -18.84 -10.10
C GLU A 33 -7.76 -19.70 -10.37
N ASP A 34 -8.81 -19.10 -10.92
CA ASP A 34 -10.04 -19.79 -11.34
C ASP A 34 -9.79 -20.60 -12.63
N ILE A 35 -9.72 -21.94 -12.52
CA ILE A 35 -9.49 -22.85 -13.66
C ILE A 35 -10.69 -23.76 -13.90
N ALA A 36 -11.12 -23.84 -15.17
CA ALA A 36 -12.01 -24.88 -15.65
C ALA A 36 -11.21 -26.10 -16.12
N VAL A 37 -11.62 -27.30 -15.70
CA VAL A 37 -10.95 -28.55 -16.03
C VAL A 37 -11.57 -29.15 -17.29
N LEU A 38 -10.74 -29.34 -18.32
CA LEU A 38 -11.11 -30.08 -19.53
C LEU A 38 -10.78 -31.57 -19.33
N SER A 39 -11.79 -32.42 -19.43
CA SER A 39 -11.65 -33.88 -19.38
C SER A 39 -12.42 -34.54 -20.53
N MET A 40 -12.26 -35.86 -20.69
CA MET A 40 -12.95 -36.63 -21.73
C MET A 40 -13.88 -37.67 -21.09
N PHE A 41 -14.95 -38.02 -21.79
CA PHE A 41 -15.76 -39.19 -21.44
C PHE A 41 -14.98 -40.46 -21.79
N LEU A 42 -14.47 -41.17 -20.77
CA LEU A 42 -13.70 -42.40 -20.96
C LEU A 42 -14.61 -43.59 -21.30
N PRO A 43 -14.16 -44.52 -22.16
CA PRO A 43 -14.87 -45.78 -22.43
C PRO A 43 -14.67 -46.80 -21.29
N GLY A 44 -15.66 -47.67 -21.04
CA GLY A 44 -15.56 -48.82 -20.13
C GLY A 44 -16.47 -48.78 -18.89
N ALA A 45 -16.58 -49.92 -18.20
CA ALA A 45 -17.52 -50.14 -17.08
C ALA A 45 -17.21 -49.35 -15.81
N THR A 46 -15.93 -49.04 -15.56
CA THR A 46 -15.48 -48.22 -14.41
C THR A 46 -15.84 -46.74 -14.59
N ALA A 47 -15.78 -46.22 -15.82
CA ALA A 47 -16.19 -44.85 -16.16
C ALA A 47 -17.72 -44.67 -16.25
N ALA A 48 -18.49 -45.76 -16.33
CA ALA A 48 -19.95 -45.70 -16.45
C ALA A 48 -20.63 -45.04 -15.23
N LYS A 49 -20.11 -45.27 -14.01
CA LYS A 49 -20.61 -44.63 -12.79
C LYS A 49 -20.32 -43.12 -12.74
N GLU A 50 -19.12 -42.69 -13.15
CA GLU A 50 -18.76 -41.27 -13.23
C GLU A 50 -19.48 -40.55 -14.36
N ASN A 51 -19.67 -41.22 -15.49
CA ASN A 51 -20.44 -40.67 -16.60
C ASN A 51 -21.93 -40.58 -16.21
N ALA A 52 -22.46 -41.48 -15.37
CA ALA A 52 -23.87 -41.46 -14.95
C ALA A 52 -24.28 -40.14 -14.27
N THR A 53 -23.39 -39.53 -13.48
CA THR A 53 -23.66 -38.29 -12.75
C THR A 53 -23.56 -37.03 -13.59
N PHE A 54 -22.96 -37.11 -14.79
CA PHE A 54 -22.84 -35.94 -15.67
C PHE A 54 -24.22 -35.44 -16.13
N ARG A 55 -24.41 -34.13 -15.95
CA ARG A 55 -25.51 -33.36 -16.53
C ARG A 55 -25.00 -31.98 -16.90
N CYS A 56 -25.18 -31.59 -18.15
CA CYS A 56 -24.83 -30.24 -18.59
C CYS A 56 -25.65 -29.22 -17.79
N HIS A 57 -24.97 -28.23 -17.23
CA HIS A 57 -25.55 -27.19 -16.39
C HIS A 57 -26.54 -26.30 -17.14
N LEU A 58 -26.43 -26.17 -18.47
CA LEU A 58 -27.44 -25.49 -19.28
C LEU A 58 -28.80 -26.21 -19.27
N GLY A 59 -28.84 -27.49 -18.87
CA GLY A 59 -30.08 -28.26 -18.79
C GLY A 59 -30.82 -28.27 -20.12
N ILE A 60 -32.04 -27.73 -20.13
CA ILE A 60 -32.86 -27.65 -21.35
C ILE A 60 -32.29 -26.73 -22.42
N GLU A 61 -31.41 -25.78 -22.05
CA GLU A 61 -30.73 -24.88 -22.97
C GLU A 61 -29.43 -25.49 -23.53
N CYS A 62 -29.24 -26.81 -23.37
CA CYS A 62 -28.09 -27.51 -23.92
C CYS A 62 -28.05 -27.38 -25.45
N ARG A 63 -26.91 -26.93 -25.97
CA ARG A 63 -26.72 -26.70 -27.41
C ARG A 63 -26.59 -27.97 -28.23
N LEU A 64 -26.31 -29.09 -27.58
CA LEU A 64 -26.30 -30.41 -28.20
C LEU A 64 -27.70 -31.05 -28.23
N GLY A 65 -28.72 -30.38 -27.68
CA GLY A 65 -30.08 -30.91 -27.55
C GLY A 65 -30.24 -31.88 -26.39
N ASP A 66 -29.26 -32.74 -26.13
CA ASP A 66 -29.24 -33.64 -24.97
C ASP A 66 -28.23 -33.20 -23.91
N CYS A 67 -28.73 -32.78 -22.75
CA CYS A 67 -27.91 -32.40 -21.60
C CYS A 67 -27.20 -33.58 -20.90
N ARG A 68 -27.55 -34.81 -21.26
CA ARG A 68 -26.98 -36.05 -20.72
C ARG A 68 -26.13 -36.81 -21.74
N ASP A 69 -25.88 -36.23 -22.92
CA ASP A 69 -24.98 -36.85 -23.90
C ASP A 69 -23.58 -37.04 -23.28
N LYS A 70 -23.10 -38.28 -23.35
CA LYS A 70 -21.86 -38.79 -22.75
C LYS A 70 -21.07 -39.60 -23.76
N THR A 71 -21.20 -39.28 -25.05
CA THR A 71 -20.54 -40.01 -26.13
C THR A 71 -19.05 -40.20 -25.81
N PRO A 72 -18.55 -41.45 -25.66
CA PRO A 72 -17.16 -41.71 -25.30
C PRO A 72 -16.19 -41.05 -26.27
N GLY A 73 -15.10 -40.50 -25.76
CA GLY A 73 -14.11 -39.73 -26.54
C GLY A 73 -14.47 -38.26 -26.75
N THR A 74 -15.69 -37.82 -26.42
CA THR A 74 -16.03 -36.39 -26.42
C THR A 74 -15.52 -35.68 -25.18
N LYS A 75 -15.32 -34.37 -25.29
CA LYS A 75 -14.76 -33.52 -24.25
C LYS A 75 -15.85 -32.88 -23.39
N LYS A 76 -15.57 -32.76 -22.09
CA LYS A 76 -16.39 -32.09 -21.08
C LYS A 76 -15.59 -31.07 -20.29
N MET A 77 -16.27 -30.03 -19.83
CA MET A 77 -15.73 -28.94 -19.02
C MET A 77 -16.31 -29.02 -17.61
N GLU A 78 -15.49 -28.78 -16.59
CA GLU A 78 -15.91 -28.72 -15.19
C GLU A 78 -15.37 -27.46 -14.49
N TYR A 79 -16.23 -26.74 -13.77
CA TYR A 79 -15.86 -25.53 -13.04
C TYR A 79 -16.81 -25.31 -11.85
N LYS A 80 -16.27 -25.01 -10.65
CA LYS A 80 -17.01 -24.76 -9.40
C LYS A 80 -18.25 -25.69 -9.25
N THR A 81 -18.00 -27.01 -9.32
CA THR A 81 -18.95 -28.14 -9.20
C THR A 81 -19.98 -28.31 -10.32
N ARG A 82 -19.97 -27.45 -11.32
CA ARG A 82 -20.85 -27.54 -12.49
C ARG A 82 -20.11 -28.18 -13.67
N GLN A 83 -20.87 -28.86 -14.52
CA GLN A 83 -20.34 -29.56 -15.69
C GLN A 83 -21.04 -29.10 -16.95
N TRP A 84 -20.29 -29.00 -18.06
CA TRP A 84 -20.79 -28.62 -19.37
C TRP A 84 -20.16 -29.50 -20.44
N HIS A 85 -20.83 -29.64 -21.58
CA HIS A 85 -20.15 -30.06 -22.79
C HIS A 85 -19.15 -28.97 -23.23
N GLU A 86 -18.09 -29.35 -23.94
CA GLU A 86 -17.10 -28.39 -24.48
C GLU A 86 -17.77 -27.25 -25.28
N LYS A 87 -18.78 -27.58 -26.09
CA LYS A 87 -19.55 -26.60 -26.89
C LYS A 87 -20.60 -25.81 -26.09
N CYS A 88 -20.92 -26.24 -24.87
CA CYS A 88 -21.90 -25.59 -24.00
C CYS A 88 -21.23 -24.63 -23.00
N PHE A 89 -19.91 -24.70 -22.84
CA PHE A 89 -19.12 -23.77 -22.04
C PHE A 89 -18.86 -22.48 -22.83
N CYS A 90 -19.82 -21.55 -22.78
CA CYS A 90 -19.86 -20.36 -23.63
C CYS A 90 -19.93 -19.06 -22.85
N CYS A 91 -19.50 -17.97 -23.49
CA CYS A 91 -19.73 -16.63 -22.98
C CYS A 91 -21.24 -16.31 -22.95
N CYS A 92 -21.73 -15.70 -21.86
CA CYS A 92 -23.12 -15.29 -21.74
C CYS A 92 -23.53 -14.19 -22.73
N VAL A 93 -22.58 -13.35 -23.20
CA VAL A 93 -22.81 -12.25 -24.14
C VAL A 93 -22.76 -12.72 -25.59
N CYS A 94 -21.58 -13.07 -26.12
CA CYS A 94 -21.44 -13.43 -27.54
C CYS A 94 -21.87 -14.86 -27.86
N LYS A 95 -22.19 -15.66 -26.85
CA LYS A 95 -22.57 -17.07 -27.00
C LYS A 95 -21.50 -17.95 -27.65
N THR A 96 -20.27 -17.48 -27.88
CA THR A 96 -19.18 -18.31 -28.42
C THR A 96 -18.63 -19.27 -27.37
N ALA A 97 -18.33 -20.52 -27.76
CA ALA A 97 -17.68 -21.50 -26.88
C ALA A 97 -16.25 -21.06 -26.52
N ILE A 98 -15.93 -21.06 -25.23
CA ILE A 98 -14.64 -20.59 -24.71
C ILE A 98 -13.62 -21.74 -24.73
N GLY A 99 -14.04 -22.97 -24.40
CA GLY A 99 -13.18 -24.15 -24.37
C GLY A 99 -12.02 -23.97 -23.38
N THR A 100 -10.78 -24.08 -23.85
CA THR A 100 -9.56 -23.93 -23.05
C THR A 100 -9.03 -22.49 -22.95
N LYS A 101 -9.72 -21.52 -23.56
CA LYS A 101 -9.34 -20.10 -23.50
C LYS A 101 -9.66 -19.52 -22.10
N SER A 102 -8.97 -18.45 -21.73
CA SER A 102 -9.24 -17.73 -20.49
C SER A 102 -10.69 -17.22 -20.44
N PHE A 103 -11.30 -17.27 -19.26
CA PHE A 103 -12.65 -16.81 -19.01
C PHE A 103 -12.70 -16.01 -17.72
N ILE A 104 -13.75 -15.19 -17.56
CA ILE A 104 -13.96 -14.34 -16.40
C ILE A 104 -15.31 -14.74 -15.78
N PRO A 105 -15.31 -15.37 -14.58
CA PRO A 105 -16.54 -15.69 -13.86
C PRO A 105 -17.05 -14.47 -13.09
N ARG A 106 -18.34 -14.12 -13.24
CA ARG A 106 -18.98 -13.04 -12.47
C ARG A 106 -20.45 -13.37 -12.23
N GLU A 107 -20.91 -13.26 -10.97
CA GLU A 107 -22.32 -13.50 -10.59
C GLU A 107 -22.88 -14.85 -11.11
N GLN A 108 -22.06 -15.91 -11.11
CA GLN A 108 -22.38 -17.25 -11.64
C GLN A 108 -22.51 -17.35 -13.17
N GLU A 109 -22.25 -16.27 -13.91
CA GLU A 109 -22.13 -16.27 -15.37
C GLU A 109 -20.67 -16.31 -15.82
N ILE A 110 -20.47 -16.73 -17.07
CA ILE A 110 -19.15 -16.91 -17.67
C ILE A 110 -19.01 -15.92 -18.83
N TYR A 111 -17.99 -15.08 -18.78
CA TYR A 111 -17.66 -14.12 -19.82
C TYR A 111 -16.36 -14.51 -20.55
N CYS A 112 -16.28 -14.26 -21.85
CA CYS A 112 -14.97 -14.23 -22.52
C CYS A 112 -14.29 -12.88 -22.24
N ALA A 113 -12.96 -12.83 -22.34
CA ALA A 113 -12.17 -11.62 -22.09
C ALA A 113 -12.72 -10.40 -22.87
N GLY A 114 -12.92 -10.54 -24.19
CA GLY A 114 -13.39 -9.43 -25.03
C GLY A 114 -14.78 -8.90 -24.65
N CYS A 115 -15.76 -9.77 -24.39
CA CYS A 115 -17.09 -9.30 -24.00
C CYS A 115 -17.15 -8.75 -22.58
N TYR A 116 -16.31 -9.26 -21.68
CA TYR A 116 -16.18 -8.69 -20.35
C TYR A 116 -15.61 -7.28 -20.42
N GLU A 117 -14.53 -7.09 -21.19
CA GLU A 117 -13.93 -5.78 -21.45
C GLU A 117 -14.93 -4.83 -22.11
N GLU A 118 -15.65 -5.23 -23.15
CA GLU A 118 -16.60 -4.32 -23.80
C GLU A 118 -17.72 -3.82 -22.88
N LYS A 119 -18.22 -4.68 -21.99
CA LYS A 119 -19.36 -4.40 -21.11
C LYS A 119 -18.96 -3.69 -19.81
N TYR A 120 -17.76 -3.98 -19.29
CA TYR A 120 -17.32 -3.51 -17.99
C TYR A 120 -16.07 -2.63 -18.01
N ALA A 121 -15.38 -2.51 -19.15
CA ALA A 121 -14.22 -1.63 -19.23
C ALA A 121 -14.63 -0.17 -19.14
N THR A 122 -13.88 0.54 -18.31
CA THR A 122 -13.94 1.98 -18.16
C THR A 122 -13.54 2.66 -19.47
N ARG A 123 -14.33 3.62 -19.96
CA ARG A 123 -14.11 4.32 -21.24
C ARG A 123 -13.72 5.77 -21.01
N CYS A 124 -12.72 6.26 -21.71
CA CYS A 124 -12.28 7.63 -21.59
C CYS A 124 -13.33 8.63 -22.07
N ILE A 125 -13.56 9.70 -21.31
CA ILE A 125 -14.52 10.75 -21.68
C ILE A 125 -14.12 11.52 -22.95
N LYS A 126 -12.82 11.81 -23.16
CA LYS A 126 -12.31 12.52 -24.35
C LYS A 126 -12.48 11.72 -25.64
N CYS A 127 -12.00 10.49 -25.67
CA CYS A 127 -11.86 9.71 -26.91
C CYS A 127 -12.87 8.56 -27.06
N LYS A 128 -13.67 8.28 -26.02
CA LYS A 128 -14.66 7.18 -25.94
C LYS A 128 -14.10 5.76 -26.10
N LYS A 129 -12.78 5.59 -26.21
CA LYS A 129 -12.11 4.28 -26.25
C LYS A 129 -11.95 3.71 -24.84
N ILE A 130 -11.89 2.38 -24.75
CA ILE A 130 -11.62 1.66 -23.50
C ILE A 130 -10.24 2.03 -22.94
N ILE A 131 -10.13 2.13 -21.62
CA ILE A 131 -8.88 2.34 -20.91
C ILE A 131 -8.35 0.95 -20.56
N THR A 132 -7.47 0.42 -21.41
CA THR A 132 -6.89 -0.92 -21.24
C THR A 132 -5.84 -0.97 -20.13
N SER A 133 -5.16 0.13 -19.89
CA SER A 133 -4.13 0.25 -18.84
C SER A 133 -3.93 1.71 -18.45
N GLY A 134 -3.69 1.96 -17.16
CA GLY A 134 -3.19 3.24 -16.65
C GLY A 134 -4.00 4.47 -17.06
N GLY A 135 -5.26 4.59 -16.61
CA GLY A 135 -6.06 5.81 -16.74
C GLY A 135 -5.86 6.79 -15.59
N VAL A 136 -6.41 8.00 -15.73
CA VAL A 136 -6.55 8.98 -14.64
C VAL A 136 -8.02 9.32 -14.44
N THR A 137 -8.41 9.58 -13.20
CA THR A 137 -9.79 9.96 -12.86
C THR A 137 -9.80 11.42 -12.42
N TYR A 138 -10.62 12.24 -13.07
CA TYR A 138 -10.84 13.63 -12.73
C TYR A 138 -12.33 13.90 -12.60
N LYS A 139 -12.78 14.47 -11.46
CA LYS A 139 -14.21 14.66 -11.14
C LYS A 139 -15.07 13.38 -11.30
N ASN A 140 -14.55 12.23 -10.88
CA ASN A 140 -15.16 10.90 -11.07
C ASN A 140 -15.33 10.47 -12.54
N GLU A 141 -14.78 11.22 -13.49
CA GLU A 141 -14.76 10.84 -14.89
C GLU A 141 -13.40 10.21 -15.25
N PRO A 142 -13.40 9.09 -15.96
CA PRO A 142 -12.18 8.41 -16.37
C PRO A 142 -11.60 8.94 -17.68
N TRP A 143 -10.28 9.06 -17.74
CA TRP A 143 -9.53 9.57 -18.90
C TRP A 143 -8.30 8.69 -19.17
N HIS A 144 -7.87 8.58 -20.43
CA HIS A 144 -6.51 8.15 -20.71
C HIS A 144 -5.52 9.20 -20.20
N ARG A 145 -4.30 8.78 -19.82
CA ARG A 145 -3.22 9.69 -19.45
C ARG A 145 -2.93 10.70 -20.55
N GLU A 146 -2.88 10.24 -21.79
CA GLU A 146 -2.63 11.10 -22.96
C GLU A 146 -3.85 11.95 -23.33
N CYS A 147 -5.04 11.56 -22.88
CA CYS A 147 -6.25 12.35 -23.08
C CYS A 147 -6.38 13.45 -22.04
N PHE A 148 -5.90 13.23 -20.81
CA PHE A 148 -5.94 14.21 -19.73
C PHE A 148 -4.81 15.22 -19.86
N THR A 149 -5.07 16.27 -20.64
CA THR A 149 -4.06 17.20 -21.15
C THR A 149 -4.47 18.63 -20.87
N CYS A 150 -3.48 19.51 -20.70
CA CYS A 150 -3.73 20.95 -20.54
C CYS A 150 -4.45 21.49 -21.78
N THR A 151 -5.51 22.25 -21.55
CA THR A 151 -6.29 22.86 -22.63
C THR A 151 -5.44 23.78 -23.52
N HIS A 152 -4.45 24.46 -22.94
CA HIS A 152 -3.60 25.41 -23.65
C HIS A 152 -2.39 24.75 -24.31
N CYS A 153 -1.52 24.08 -23.54
CA CYS A 153 -0.27 23.51 -24.05
C CYS A 153 -0.36 22.04 -24.47
N GLN A 154 -1.51 21.37 -24.25
CA GLN A 154 -1.74 19.94 -24.53
C GLN A 154 -0.79 18.97 -23.82
N VAL A 155 0.01 19.44 -22.86
CA VAL A 155 0.87 18.58 -22.03
C VAL A 155 0.02 17.69 -21.12
N SER A 156 0.42 16.43 -20.96
CA SER A 156 -0.25 15.49 -20.05
C SER A 156 -0.22 16.01 -18.61
N LEU A 157 -1.40 16.06 -17.99
CA LEU A 157 -1.58 16.46 -16.59
C LEU A 157 -1.61 15.26 -15.65
N ALA A 158 -1.44 14.04 -16.18
CA ALA A 158 -1.37 12.83 -15.37
C ALA A 158 -0.14 12.88 -14.46
N GLY A 159 -0.35 12.85 -13.14
CA GLY A 159 0.72 12.91 -12.13
C GLY A 159 1.36 14.31 -11.96
N GLN A 160 0.91 15.33 -12.70
CA GLN A 160 1.39 16.69 -12.56
C GLN A 160 0.39 17.58 -11.80
N ARG A 161 0.88 18.67 -11.21
CA ARG A 161 0.01 19.67 -10.59
C ARG A 161 -0.75 20.43 -11.68
N PHE A 162 -2.07 20.49 -11.54
CA PHE A 162 -2.95 21.19 -12.48
C PHE A 162 -4.04 21.95 -11.73
N THR A 163 -4.66 22.92 -12.40
CA THR A 163 -5.81 23.69 -11.90
C THR A 163 -6.90 23.70 -12.96
N SER A 164 -8.15 23.65 -12.55
CA SER A 164 -9.30 23.75 -13.45
C SER A 164 -9.96 25.11 -13.40
N ARG A 165 -10.29 25.66 -14.57
CA ARG A 165 -11.09 26.87 -14.72
C ARG A 165 -12.11 26.67 -15.82
N ASP A 166 -13.36 27.07 -15.55
CA ASP A 166 -14.48 26.87 -16.47
C ASP A 166 -14.59 25.41 -16.95
N GLU A 167 -14.39 24.47 -16.01
CA GLU A 167 -14.38 23.02 -16.23
C GLU A 167 -13.29 22.47 -17.17
N LYS A 168 -12.34 23.32 -17.57
CA LYS A 168 -11.21 22.94 -18.42
C LYS A 168 -9.94 22.82 -17.57
N PRO A 169 -9.16 21.73 -17.70
CA PRO A 169 -7.93 21.56 -16.95
C PRO A 169 -6.77 22.33 -17.61
N TYR A 170 -5.96 23.01 -16.78
CA TYR A 170 -4.77 23.78 -17.15
C TYR A 170 -3.58 23.36 -16.28
N CYS A 171 -2.36 23.28 -16.85
CA CYS A 171 -1.16 23.11 -16.02
C CYS A 171 -0.92 24.38 -15.17
N ALA A 172 -0.17 24.23 -14.07
CA ALA A 172 0.14 25.34 -13.17
C ALA A 172 0.78 26.54 -13.91
N GLU A 173 1.66 26.27 -14.87
CA GLU A 173 2.33 27.29 -15.68
C GLU A 173 1.36 28.06 -16.59
N CYS A 174 0.59 27.35 -17.42
CA CYS A 174 -0.39 27.97 -18.32
C CYS A 174 -1.48 28.71 -17.54
N PHE A 175 -1.89 28.18 -16.37
CA PHE A 175 -2.86 28.88 -15.53
C PHE A 175 -2.29 30.20 -15.00
N GLY A 176 -1.03 30.17 -14.55
CA GLY A 176 -0.31 31.36 -14.11
C GLY A 176 -0.17 32.42 -15.20
N GLU A 177 0.23 32.02 -16.40
CA GLU A 177 0.44 32.95 -17.51
C GLU A 177 -0.84 33.59 -18.03
N LEU A 178 -1.93 32.80 -18.12
CA LEU A 178 -3.18 33.23 -18.73
C LEU A 178 -4.12 33.93 -17.73
N PHE A 179 -4.04 33.60 -16.44
CA PHE A 179 -5.06 34.02 -15.46
C PHE A 179 -4.52 34.67 -14.18
N ALA A 180 -3.24 34.54 -13.85
CA ALA A 180 -2.73 35.16 -12.62
C ALA A 180 -2.64 36.68 -12.76
N LYS A 181 -2.96 37.38 -11.66
CA LYS A 181 -2.72 38.81 -11.56
C LYS A 181 -1.22 39.07 -11.66
N ARG A 182 -0.82 40.08 -12.41
CA ARG A 182 0.60 40.44 -12.56
C ARG A 182 1.02 41.39 -11.45
N CYS A 183 2.23 41.20 -10.94
CA CYS A 183 2.83 42.10 -9.97
C CYS A 183 3.01 43.48 -10.61
N THR A 184 2.48 44.53 -9.98
CA THR A 184 2.62 45.91 -10.47
C THR A 184 4.08 46.35 -10.55
N ALA A 185 4.96 45.79 -9.72
CA ALA A 185 6.38 46.15 -9.68
C ALA A 185 7.25 45.39 -10.69
N CYS A 186 6.99 44.10 -10.96
CA CYS A 186 7.85 43.28 -11.82
C CYS A 186 7.15 42.65 -13.04
N VAL A 187 5.84 42.90 -13.21
CA VAL A 187 4.98 42.43 -14.33
C VAL A 187 4.86 40.90 -14.46
N LYS A 188 5.55 40.14 -13.59
CA LYS A 188 5.45 38.68 -13.49
C LYS A 188 4.10 38.25 -12.93
N PRO A 189 3.53 37.12 -13.40
CA PRO A 189 2.31 36.56 -12.82
C PRO A 189 2.56 36.20 -11.34
N ILE A 190 1.65 36.64 -10.47
CA ILE A 190 1.63 36.29 -9.04
C ILE A 190 1.03 34.90 -8.95
N THR A 191 1.88 33.91 -9.18
CA THR A 191 1.60 32.51 -8.81
C THR A 191 2.22 32.22 -7.46
N ASP A 192 1.63 31.27 -6.77
CA ASP A 192 2.01 30.65 -5.50
C ASP A 192 3.41 29.97 -5.49
N TYR A 193 4.24 30.23 -6.52
CA TYR A 193 5.54 29.61 -6.76
C TYR A 193 6.75 30.58 -6.73
N ALA A 194 6.57 31.85 -6.33
CA ALA A 194 7.67 32.81 -6.26
C ALA A 194 8.45 32.78 -4.92
N ALA A 195 8.92 31.60 -4.52
CA ALA A 195 10.04 31.38 -3.59
C ALA A 195 10.41 29.90 -3.74
N VAL A 196 11.40 29.52 -4.56
CA VAL A 196 12.81 29.39 -4.16
C VAL A 196 13.68 29.41 -5.41
N ARG A 197 14.54 30.43 -5.54
CA ARG A 197 15.95 30.32 -5.96
C ARG A 197 16.59 31.70 -5.88
N PRO A 198 17.55 31.95 -4.98
CA PRO A 198 18.56 32.97 -5.22
C PRO A 198 19.51 32.46 -6.32
N PRO A 199 20.07 33.37 -7.14
CA PRO A 199 21.13 33.04 -8.08
C PRO A 199 22.46 32.98 -7.31
N TYR A 200 23.00 31.78 -7.11
CA TYR A 200 24.43 31.62 -6.87
C TYR A 200 24.85 30.27 -7.46
N GLU A 201 25.19 30.30 -8.74
CA GLU A 201 26.06 29.30 -9.36
C GLU A 201 27.50 29.50 -8.88
N ASP A 202 28.24 28.41 -8.93
CA ASP A 202 29.69 28.29 -8.86
C ASP A 202 30.36 28.46 -7.49
N THR A 203 30.59 27.32 -6.85
CA THR A 203 31.92 26.69 -6.71
C THR A 203 31.81 25.66 -5.58
N TYR A 204 32.18 24.40 -5.82
CA TYR A 204 33.05 23.64 -4.90
C TYR A 204 33.39 22.31 -5.56
N GLN A 205 34.69 22.11 -5.69
CA GLN A 205 35.36 21.01 -6.35
C GLN A 205 35.07 19.66 -5.69
N GLU A 206 34.95 18.64 -6.54
CA GLU A 206 35.16 17.24 -6.17
C GLU A 206 36.53 17.08 -5.50
N TYR A 207 36.52 16.71 -4.22
CA TYR A 207 37.65 16.06 -3.58
C TYR A 207 37.28 14.60 -3.35
N ALA A 208 37.74 13.76 -4.27
CA ALA A 208 37.80 12.32 -4.10
C ALA A 208 38.93 11.98 -3.10
N TYR A 209 38.61 11.20 -2.06
CA TYR A 209 39.58 10.40 -1.31
C TYR A 209 38.92 9.07 -0.86
N PRO A 210 39.72 8.02 -0.64
CA PRO A 210 39.37 6.65 -1.01
C PRO A 210 39.19 5.78 0.23
N TYR A 211 38.15 4.96 0.25
CA TYR A 211 38.09 3.81 1.16
C TYR A 211 37.54 2.60 0.40
N GLU A 212 38.37 1.56 0.37
CA GLU A 212 38.10 0.27 -0.26
C GLU A 212 36.93 -0.42 0.45
N HIS A 213 35.83 -0.56 -0.29
CA HIS A 213 34.70 -1.40 0.10
C HIS A 213 34.99 -2.83 -0.35
N ASP A 214 34.79 -3.79 0.56
CA ASP A 214 34.60 -5.21 0.23
C ASP A 214 33.44 -5.35 -0.76
N HIS A 215 33.80 -5.37 -2.04
CA HIS A 215 32.91 -5.53 -3.18
C HIS A 215 32.48 -6.99 -3.27
N ASN A 216 31.39 -7.38 -2.60
CA ASN A 216 30.60 -8.55 -3.06
C ASN A 216 29.15 -8.68 -2.56
N TYR A 217 28.57 -7.67 -1.88
CA TYR A 217 27.15 -7.74 -1.49
C TYR A 217 26.23 -6.76 -2.26
N TYR A 218 26.78 -5.72 -2.90
CA TYR A 218 26.01 -4.68 -3.60
C TYR A 218 26.01 -4.78 -5.14
N LYS A 219 26.51 -5.87 -5.73
CA LYS A 219 26.54 -6.04 -7.20
C LYS A 219 25.28 -6.66 -7.82
N GLN A 220 24.22 -6.87 -7.04
CA GLN A 220 22.97 -7.47 -7.55
C GLN A 220 21.81 -6.49 -7.75
N THR A 221 21.96 -5.20 -7.42
CA THR A 221 20.87 -4.23 -7.52
C THR A 221 21.08 -3.10 -8.54
N GLU A 222 22.26 -2.98 -9.17
CA GLU A 222 22.54 -1.85 -10.10
C GLU A 222 22.58 -2.22 -11.59
N ASN A 223 22.37 -3.50 -11.96
CA ASN A 223 22.40 -3.93 -13.36
C ASN A 223 21.01 -4.08 -14.04
N THR A 224 19.97 -3.41 -13.53
CA THR A 224 18.63 -3.47 -14.16
C THR A 224 17.97 -2.11 -14.43
N GLU A 225 18.66 -0.98 -14.25
CA GLU A 225 18.08 0.35 -14.48
C GLU A 225 18.31 0.94 -15.89
N GLN A 226 18.75 0.13 -16.84
CA GLN A 226 18.76 0.53 -18.26
C GLN A 226 18.17 -0.58 -19.11
N ASN A 227 16.83 -0.61 -19.17
CA ASN A 227 15.94 -1.17 -20.22
C ASN A 227 14.64 -1.78 -19.68
N HIS A 228 13.87 -1.05 -18.85
CA HIS A 228 12.45 -1.37 -18.67
C HIS A 228 11.59 -0.12 -18.68
N ALA A 229 11.08 0.19 -19.87
CA ALA A 229 9.95 1.09 -20.05
C ALA A 229 8.70 0.51 -19.35
N ASP A 230 8.14 1.31 -18.44
CA ASP A 230 6.72 1.48 -18.13
C ASP A 230 5.81 0.25 -18.38
N GLN A 231 5.83 -0.71 -17.46
CA GLN A 231 4.72 -1.64 -17.26
C GLN A 231 3.83 -1.07 -16.16
N GLY A 232 2.67 -0.53 -16.56
CA GLY A 232 1.66 -0.06 -15.63
C GLY A 232 1.20 -1.18 -14.70
N VAL A 233 1.59 -1.08 -13.43
CA VAL A 233 1.14 -1.97 -12.36
C VAL A 233 -0.38 -1.82 -12.26
N VAL A 234 -1.12 -2.88 -12.62
CA VAL A 234 -2.54 -2.98 -12.32
C VAL A 234 -2.63 -3.17 -10.81
N VAL A 235 -2.89 -2.07 -10.10
CA VAL A 235 -3.07 -2.12 -8.64
C VAL A 235 -4.40 -2.81 -8.39
N ASP A 236 -4.36 -3.96 -7.70
CA ASP A 236 -5.54 -4.72 -7.30
C ASP A 236 -6.55 -3.78 -6.61
N PRO A 237 -7.86 -3.80 -6.95
CA PRO A 237 -8.87 -3.06 -6.22
C PRO A 237 -8.85 -3.31 -4.70
N GLU A 238 -8.41 -4.47 -4.22
CA GLU A 238 -8.19 -4.74 -2.79
C GLU A 238 -7.03 -3.90 -2.21
N CYS A 239 -6.00 -3.58 -3.01
CA CYS A 239 -4.92 -2.67 -2.61
C CYS A 239 -5.36 -1.19 -2.55
N LEU A 240 -6.60 -0.86 -2.95
CA LEU A 240 -7.20 0.47 -2.74
C LEU A 240 -7.99 0.55 -1.43
N ILE A 241 -8.26 -0.59 -0.78
CA ILE A 241 -8.92 -0.62 0.52
C ILE A 241 -7.88 -0.21 1.56
N LYS A 242 -8.10 0.96 2.16
CA LYS A 242 -7.23 1.44 3.23
C LYS A 242 -7.47 0.63 4.51
N HIS A 243 -6.40 0.28 5.19
CA HIS A 243 -6.44 -0.46 6.45
C HIS A 243 -6.66 0.53 7.61
N PRO A 244 -7.82 0.51 8.30
CA PRO A 244 -8.09 1.44 9.38
C PRO A 244 -7.20 1.16 10.59
N LEU A 245 -6.72 2.23 11.22
CA LEU A 245 -6.07 2.18 12.52
C LEU A 245 -7.13 2.18 13.63
N GLN A 246 -6.79 1.62 14.78
CA GLN A 246 -7.64 1.64 15.98
C GLN A 246 -7.93 3.07 16.44
N SER A 247 -6.89 3.91 16.45
CA SER A 247 -6.94 5.31 16.86
C SER A 247 -6.63 6.23 15.67
N THR A 248 -7.22 7.43 15.65
CA THR A 248 -6.78 8.50 14.75
C THR A 248 -5.63 9.24 15.38
N TRP A 249 -4.57 9.51 14.60
CA TRP A 249 -3.34 10.15 15.07
C TRP A 249 -3.12 11.48 14.35
N THR A 250 -2.48 12.42 15.02
CA THR A 250 -2.15 13.75 14.49
C THR A 250 -0.67 14.01 14.66
N LEU A 251 0.01 14.31 13.56
CA LEU A 251 1.42 14.68 13.54
C LEU A 251 1.54 16.20 13.70
N TRP A 252 2.43 16.61 14.59
CA TRP A 252 2.77 17.99 14.87
C TRP A 252 4.25 18.21 14.60
N TYR A 253 4.59 19.37 14.04
CA TYR A 253 5.95 19.82 13.84
C TYR A 253 6.16 21.15 14.53
N GLN A 254 7.20 21.21 15.35
CA GLN A 254 7.59 22.42 16.05
C GLN A 254 8.98 22.84 15.59
N GLU A 255 9.07 24.06 15.06
CA GLU A 255 10.35 24.69 14.73
C GLU A 255 10.57 25.89 15.67
N PRO A 256 11.74 26.01 16.32
CA PRO A 256 11.99 27.11 17.23
C PRO A 256 12.09 28.43 16.46
N ASP A 257 11.16 29.33 16.75
CA ASP A 257 11.13 30.71 16.27
C ASP A 257 11.17 31.66 17.48
N ARG A 258 12.20 32.51 17.55
CA ARG A 258 12.39 33.46 18.66
C ARG A 258 11.38 34.60 18.66
N SER A 259 10.63 34.77 17.56
CA SER A 259 9.65 35.85 17.39
C SER A 259 8.23 35.47 17.82
N LYS A 260 7.98 34.18 18.07
CA LYS A 260 6.65 33.63 18.38
C LYS A 260 6.61 33.04 19.79
N SER A 261 5.43 32.97 20.38
CA SER A 261 5.22 32.22 21.61
C SER A 261 5.43 30.72 21.34
N TRP A 262 5.75 29.93 22.37
CA TRP A 262 5.98 28.49 22.20
C TRP A 262 4.76 27.79 21.58
N GLU A 263 3.54 28.16 22.00
CA GLU A 263 2.29 27.60 21.48
C GLU A 263 2.10 27.92 19.99
N ASP A 264 2.47 29.13 19.55
CA ASP A 264 2.37 29.56 18.15
C ASP A 264 3.41 28.91 17.23
N THR A 265 4.42 28.23 17.81
CA THR A 265 5.41 27.46 17.03
C THR A 265 5.01 26.01 16.80
N LEU A 266 3.95 25.54 17.47
CA LEU A 266 3.45 24.18 17.35
C LEU A 266 2.48 24.09 16.16
N ASN A 267 2.95 23.50 15.06
CA ASN A 267 2.16 23.39 13.84
C ASN A 267 1.57 22.00 13.71
N GLU A 268 0.25 21.91 13.54
CA GLU A 268 -0.40 20.69 13.11
C GLU A 268 -0.06 20.41 11.65
N VAL A 269 0.54 19.25 11.36
CA VAL A 269 0.93 18.87 10.00
C VAL A 269 -0.26 18.23 9.29
N THR A 270 -0.79 17.14 9.87
CA THR A 270 -1.99 16.44 9.39
C THR A 270 -2.44 15.40 10.41
N SER A 271 -3.71 15.00 10.33
CA SER A 271 -4.23 13.79 10.98
C SER A 271 -4.38 12.64 9.98
N PHE A 272 -4.28 11.40 10.47
CA PHE A 272 -4.51 10.19 9.70
C PHE A 272 -5.14 9.09 10.56
N SER A 273 -5.94 8.22 9.91
CA SER A 273 -6.65 7.12 10.57
C SER A 273 -6.49 5.78 9.84
N THR A 274 -5.56 5.69 8.89
CA THR A 274 -5.27 4.48 8.11
C THR A 274 -3.78 4.25 7.98
N VAL A 275 -3.38 3.00 7.73
CA VAL A 275 -1.97 2.60 7.53
C VAL A 275 -1.38 3.25 6.28
N GLU A 276 -2.15 3.36 5.21
CA GLU A 276 -1.71 3.96 3.94
C GLU A 276 -1.50 5.47 4.07
N ASP A 277 -2.38 6.16 4.81
CA ASP A 277 -2.23 7.59 5.05
C ASP A 277 -1.01 7.87 5.95
N PHE A 278 -0.75 6.98 6.92
CA PHE A 278 0.48 7.03 7.71
C PHE A 278 1.73 6.91 6.83
N TRP A 279 1.84 5.86 6.02
CA TRP A 279 3.02 5.66 5.16
C TRP A 279 3.14 6.73 4.09
N SER A 280 2.02 7.21 3.56
CA SER A 280 2.01 8.35 2.65
C SER A 280 2.56 9.60 3.33
N LEU A 281 2.18 9.89 4.57
CA LEU A 281 2.75 11.01 5.31
C LEU A 281 4.24 10.81 5.61
N TYR A 282 4.59 9.67 6.21
CA TYR A 282 5.94 9.38 6.69
C TYR A 282 6.98 9.41 5.56
N ASN A 283 6.62 8.92 4.37
CA ASN A 283 7.51 8.92 3.20
C ASN A 283 7.71 10.30 2.55
N HIS A 284 6.88 11.29 2.90
CA HIS A 284 6.95 12.64 2.32
C HIS A 284 7.42 13.71 3.32
N ILE A 285 7.69 13.35 4.57
CA ILE A 285 8.30 14.24 5.56
C ILE A 285 9.79 13.95 5.71
N LYS A 286 10.55 14.95 6.18
CA LYS A 286 11.96 14.75 6.53
C LYS A 286 12.10 13.85 7.74
N SER A 287 13.12 13.00 7.75
CA SER A 287 13.44 12.17 8.91
C SER A 287 13.88 13.03 10.12
N PRO A 288 13.73 12.53 11.35
CA PRO A 288 14.24 13.21 12.54
C PRO A 288 15.73 13.57 12.47
N ALA A 289 16.56 12.77 11.82
CA ALA A 289 17.98 13.08 11.65
C ALA A 289 18.21 14.35 10.79
N ASP A 290 17.31 14.61 9.84
CA ASP A 290 17.43 15.66 8.80
C ASP A 290 16.66 16.95 9.10
N ILE A 291 15.78 16.96 10.10
CA ILE A 291 15.09 18.19 10.52
C ILE A 291 16.04 19.16 11.24
N LYS A 292 15.71 20.45 11.17
CA LYS A 292 16.52 21.51 11.76
C LYS A 292 16.75 21.28 13.25
N VAL A 293 18.01 21.38 13.68
CA VAL A 293 18.38 21.22 15.09
C VAL A 293 17.63 22.23 15.96
N GLY A 294 17.00 21.72 17.02
CA GLY A 294 16.09 22.47 17.88
C GLY A 294 14.62 22.23 17.58
N SER A 295 14.29 21.56 16.47
CA SER A 295 12.91 21.20 16.11
C SER A 295 12.47 19.89 16.77
N ASP A 296 11.15 19.70 16.81
CA ASP A 296 10.48 18.54 17.39
C ASP A 296 9.41 17.99 16.45
N TYR A 297 9.28 16.66 16.39
CA TYR A 297 8.07 16.01 15.89
C TYR A 297 7.30 15.41 17.05
N SER A 298 5.98 15.52 17.00
CA SER A 298 5.09 14.90 17.99
C SER A 298 3.95 14.17 17.29
N LEU A 299 3.71 12.91 17.63
CA LEU A 299 2.57 12.15 17.14
C LEU A 299 1.63 11.81 18.30
N PHE A 300 0.42 12.37 18.30
CA PHE A 300 -0.53 12.23 19.40
C PHE A 300 -1.88 11.73 18.88
N LYS A 301 -2.64 11.05 19.74
CA LYS A 301 -4.03 10.70 19.41
C LYS A 301 -4.82 11.98 19.11
N LYS A 302 -5.79 11.87 18.21
CA LYS A 302 -6.66 12.98 17.83
C LYS A 302 -7.29 13.60 19.07
N ASP A 303 -7.39 14.93 19.06
CA ASP A 303 -7.89 15.76 20.15
C ASP A 303 -7.01 15.83 21.42
N ILE A 304 -5.82 15.22 21.41
CA ILE A 304 -4.80 15.41 22.46
C ILE A 304 -3.66 16.25 21.89
N ARG A 305 -3.42 17.42 22.46
CA ARG A 305 -2.30 18.29 22.05
C ARG A 305 -0.99 17.82 22.70
N PRO A 306 0.16 17.95 22.03
CA PRO A 306 1.48 17.60 22.57
C PRO A 306 1.99 18.64 23.59
N MET A 307 1.14 19.00 24.56
CA MET A 307 1.42 19.99 25.60
C MET A 307 0.94 19.48 26.95
N TRP A 308 1.58 19.95 28.02
CA TRP A 308 1.39 19.43 29.38
C TRP A 308 0.13 19.99 30.04
N GLU A 309 -0.39 21.10 29.51
CA GLU A 309 -1.64 21.75 29.88
C GLU A 309 -2.88 21.00 29.34
N ASP A 310 -2.70 20.13 28.34
CA ASP A 310 -3.79 19.33 27.78
C ASP A 310 -4.39 18.39 28.85
N GLU A 311 -5.71 18.29 28.86
CA GLU A 311 -6.46 17.47 29.82
C GLU A 311 -6.02 15.99 29.80
N GLY A 312 -5.61 15.49 28.64
CA GLY A 312 -5.07 14.14 28.46
C GLY A 312 -3.69 13.95 29.09
N ASN A 313 -2.87 15.00 29.15
CA ASN A 313 -1.46 14.91 29.57
C ASN A 313 -1.18 15.40 30.99
N LYS A 314 -2.03 16.27 31.57
CA LYS A 314 -1.74 16.96 32.83
C LYS A 314 -1.53 16.05 34.05
N ARG A 315 -2.14 14.85 34.05
CA ARG A 315 -1.98 13.81 35.09
C ARG A 315 -1.02 12.70 34.67
N GLY A 316 -0.31 12.91 33.57
CA GLY A 316 0.52 11.95 32.91
C GLY A 316 2.00 12.05 33.24
N GLY A 317 2.77 11.32 32.45
CA GLY A 317 4.22 11.41 32.41
C GLY A 317 4.74 10.83 31.11
N ARG A 318 6.07 10.69 31.03
CA ARG A 318 6.72 10.23 29.81
C ARG A 318 7.89 9.28 30.08
N TRP A 319 7.94 8.20 29.32
CA TRP A 319 9.11 7.35 29.20
C TRP A 319 10.10 8.00 28.25
N MET A 320 11.34 8.22 28.67
CA MET A 320 12.34 8.97 27.92
C MET A 320 13.54 8.09 27.55
N VAL A 321 13.84 8.05 26.26
CA VAL A 321 15.06 7.47 25.67
C VAL A 321 15.99 8.62 25.30
N ASN A 322 17.22 8.57 25.79
CA ASN A 322 18.26 9.50 25.38
C ASN A 322 19.08 8.83 24.27
N VAL A 323 19.19 9.50 23.11
CA VAL A 323 20.01 9.07 21.98
C VAL A 323 21.23 9.98 21.93
N PRO A 324 22.41 9.51 22.39
CA PRO A 324 23.63 10.30 22.31
C PRO A 324 23.94 10.68 20.87
N ARG A 325 24.63 11.81 20.66
CA ARG A 325 25.02 12.26 19.31
C ARG A 325 25.81 11.20 18.53
N SER A 326 26.58 10.34 19.21
CA SER A 326 27.33 9.23 18.61
C SER A 326 26.46 8.09 18.06
N GLN A 327 25.18 8.02 18.45
CA GLN A 327 24.21 7.02 18.02
C GLN A 327 23.09 7.66 17.19
N ARG A 328 23.30 8.88 16.66
CA ARG A 328 22.27 9.60 15.90
C ARG A 328 21.82 8.85 14.64
N GLN A 329 22.66 7.99 14.08
CA GLN A 329 22.27 7.11 12.97
C GLN A 329 21.13 6.13 13.34
N GLU A 330 20.94 5.81 14.63
CA GLU A 330 19.84 4.96 15.11
C GLU A 330 18.55 5.76 15.41
N LEU A 331 18.60 7.10 15.35
CA LEU A 331 17.47 7.96 15.75
C LEU A 331 16.23 7.71 14.89
N ASP A 332 16.41 7.64 13.57
CA ASP A 332 15.31 7.46 12.62
C ASP A 332 14.65 6.10 12.80
N LYS A 333 15.45 5.05 13.05
CA LYS A 333 14.98 3.71 13.38
C LYS A 333 14.18 3.72 14.68
N TYR A 334 14.74 4.25 15.78
CA TYR A 334 14.03 4.29 17.06
C TYR A 334 12.74 5.10 16.97
N TRP A 335 12.73 6.20 16.21
CA TRP A 335 11.52 6.99 16.00
C TRP A 335 10.46 6.24 15.21
N LEU A 336 10.84 5.57 14.11
CA LEU A 336 9.92 4.74 13.33
C LEU A 336 9.35 3.61 14.17
N ASP A 337 10.19 2.85 14.87
CA ASP A 337 9.77 1.75 15.75
C ASP A 337 8.82 2.25 16.85
N THR A 338 9.07 3.46 17.39
CA THR A 338 8.17 4.11 18.35
C THR A 338 6.81 4.38 17.73
N ILE A 339 6.75 4.99 16.54
CA ILE A 339 5.49 5.27 15.85
C ILE A 339 4.74 3.98 15.52
N LEU A 340 5.44 2.95 15.03
CA LEU A 340 4.83 1.66 14.72
C LEU A 340 4.24 0.99 15.96
N CYS A 341 4.89 1.12 17.13
CA CYS A 341 4.33 0.65 18.39
C CYS A 341 3.05 1.40 18.79
N LEU A 342 2.97 2.72 18.51
CA LEU A 342 1.79 3.53 18.79
C LEU A 342 0.62 3.16 17.86
N ILE A 343 0.81 3.29 16.55
CA ILE A 343 -0.27 3.11 15.57
C ILE A 343 -0.70 1.63 15.46
N GLY A 344 0.21 0.71 15.74
CA GLY A 344 -0.06 -0.72 15.80
C GLY A 344 -0.66 -1.21 17.12
N GLU A 345 -0.91 -0.31 18.08
CA GLU A 345 -1.47 -0.61 19.40
C GLU A 345 -0.71 -1.76 20.10
N ALA A 346 0.63 -1.70 20.06
CA ALA A 346 1.50 -2.78 20.52
C ALA A 346 1.49 -2.98 22.05
N PHE A 347 0.80 -2.12 22.79
CA PHE A 347 0.72 -2.14 24.25
C PHE A 347 -0.66 -2.62 24.70
N GLU A 348 -0.72 -3.51 25.68
CA GLU A 348 -2.00 -3.97 26.25
C GLU A 348 -2.82 -2.82 26.86
N SER A 349 -2.15 -1.80 27.37
CA SER A 349 -2.75 -0.58 27.93
C SER A 349 -2.62 0.62 27.00
N SER A 350 -2.88 0.42 25.69
CA SER A 350 -2.73 1.51 24.70
C SER A 350 -3.71 2.67 24.91
N ASP A 351 -4.82 2.48 25.64
CA ASP A 351 -5.72 3.56 26.04
C ASP A 351 -5.05 4.61 26.94
N ASP A 352 -4.07 4.19 27.76
CA ASP A 352 -3.31 5.09 28.62
C ASP A 352 -2.24 5.88 27.85
N ILE A 353 -2.02 5.61 26.56
CA ILE A 353 -1.05 6.32 25.73
C ILE A 353 -1.69 7.55 25.07
N CYS A 354 -1.01 8.68 25.21
CA CYS A 354 -1.38 9.94 24.57
C CYS A 354 -0.67 10.13 23.23
N GLY A 355 0.63 9.83 23.18
CA GLY A 355 1.46 10.09 22.00
C GLY A 355 2.95 9.89 22.24
N ALA A 356 3.76 10.31 21.28
CA ALA A 356 5.21 10.39 21.45
C ALA A 356 5.80 11.65 20.83
N VAL A 357 6.99 12.02 21.30
CA VAL A 357 7.75 13.19 20.88
C VAL A 357 9.18 12.79 20.59
N VAL A 358 9.74 13.27 19.49
CA VAL A 358 11.19 13.27 19.23
C VAL A 358 11.72 14.69 19.25
N ASN A 359 12.76 14.92 20.06
CA ASN A 359 13.44 16.19 20.22
C ASN A 359 14.83 16.14 19.61
N VAL A 360 15.07 16.95 18.58
CA VAL A 360 16.37 17.01 17.91
C VAL A 360 17.19 18.14 18.51
N ARG A 361 18.33 17.84 19.16
CA ARG A 361 19.12 18.85 19.91
C ARG A 361 20.62 18.69 19.68
N PRO A 362 21.42 19.77 19.81
CA PRO A 362 22.87 19.72 19.52
C PRO A 362 23.67 18.74 20.40
N LYS A 363 23.23 18.53 21.64
CA LYS A 363 23.94 17.71 22.65
C LYS A 363 23.53 16.23 22.65
N GLY A 364 22.54 15.85 21.84
CA GLY A 364 21.93 14.53 21.85
C GLY A 364 20.42 14.65 21.76
N ASP A 365 19.83 13.69 21.06
CA ASP A 365 18.43 13.67 20.71
C ASP A 365 17.64 12.86 21.76
N LYS A 366 16.34 13.08 21.84
CA LYS A 366 15.49 12.40 22.84
C LYS A 366 14.22 11.92 22.18
N ILE A 367 13.77 10.72 22.55
CA ILE A 367 12.45 10.20 22.18
C ILE A 367 11.68 9.95 23.46
N ALA A 368 10.40 10.31 23.49
CA ALA A 368 9.56 10.07 24.64
C ALA A 368 8.14 9.64 24.30
N ILE A 369 7.64 8.58 24.93
CA ILE A 369 6.22 8.19 24.91
C ILE A 369 5.51 8.82 26.10
N TRP A 370 4.39 9.49 25.86
CA TRP A 370 3.56 10.17 26.84
C TRP A 370 2.36 9.31 27.20
N THR A 371 2.09 9.19 28.49
CA THR A 371 0.92 8.48 29.04
C THR A 371 0.03 9.43 29.81
N SER A 372 -1.26 9.10 29.92
CA SER A 372 -2.30 9.97 30.47
C SER A 372 -2.38 9.97 31.99
N ASN A 373 -2.03 8.85 32.63
CA ASN A 373 -2.17 8.65 34.07
C ASN A 373 -0.97 7.93 34.70
N PHE A 374 -0.17 8.65 35.49
CA PHE A 374 0.96 8.04 36.19
C PHE A 374 0.57 7.13 37.37
N GLN A 375 -0.65 7.25 37.90
CA GLN A 375 -1.11 6.47 39.05
C GLN A 375 -1.38 5.01 38.67
N ASN A 376 -1.67 4.75 37.39
CA ASN A 376 -1.77 3.40 36.86
C ASN A 376 -0.36 2.79 36.68
N ARG A 377 0.27 2.46 37.81
CA ARG A 377 1.65 1.97 37.85
C ARG A 377 1.84 0.70 37.01
N GLU A 378 0.85 -0.18 36.97
CA GLU A 378 0.90 -1.42 36.20
C GLU A 378 0.98 -1.12 34.70
N ALA A 379 0.07 -0.30 34.18
CA ALA A 379 0.09 0.12 32.77
C ALA A 379 1.39 0.85 32.41
N VAL A 380 1.82 1.82 33.23
CA VAL A 380 3.05 2.59 32.98
C VAL A 380 4.27 1.68 32.91
N LEU A 381 4.41 0.71 33.83
CA LEU A 381 5.53 -0.23 33.82
C LEU A 381 5.43 -1.23 32.66
N ASN A 382 4.24 -1.70 32.31
CA ASN A 382 4.04 -2.60 31.17
C ASN A 382 4.44 -1.93 29.85
N ILE A 383 3.95 -0.71 29.61
CA ILE A 383 4.32 0.12 28.46
C ILE A 383 5.84 0.28 28.40
N GLY A 384 6.49 0.63 29.52
CA GLY A 384 7.93 0.80 29.58
C GLY A 384 8.72 -0.48 29.26
N ARG A 385 8.27 -1.65 29.74
CA ARG A 385 8.94 -2.94 29.47
C ARG A 385 8.83 -3.33 28.00
N ILE A 386 7.61 -3.30 27.45
CA ILE A 386 7.37 -3.60 26.03
C ILE A 386 8.18 -2.62 25.17
N TYR A 387 8.17 -1.33 25.49
CA TYR A 387 8.90 -0.33 24.73
C TYR A 387 10.41 -0.56 24.76
N LYS A 388 10.97 -0.88 25.93
CA LYS A 388 12.39 -1.20 26.09
C LYS A 388 12.80 -2.44 25.28
N GLU A 389 11.96 -3.48 25.29
CA GLU A 389 12.16 -4.71 24.53
C GLU A 389 12.09 -4.47 23.02
N ARG A 390 11.06 -3.75 22.54
CA ARG A 390 10.86 -3.45 21.12
C ARG A 390 11.99 -2.64 20.51
N LEU A 391 12.52 -1.67 21.26
CA LEU A 391 13.67 -0.88 20.82
C LEU A 391 15.02 -1.56 21.05
N GLY A 392 15.06 -2.73 21.72
CA GLY A 392 16.31 -3.44 22.02
C GLY A 392 17.27 -2.62 22.89
N LEU A 393 16.75 -1.80 23.81
CA LEU A 393 17.57 -0.86 24.57
C LEU A 393 18.33 -1.56 25.69
N ASN A 394 19.66 -1.48 25.62
CA ASN A 394 20.56 -1.89 26.71
C ASN A 394 20.63 -0.83 27.84
N ALA A 395 20.35 0.43 27.51
CA ALA A 395 20.38 1.53 28.45
C ALA A 395 19.13 1.56 29.35
N PRO A 396 19.21 2.12 30.58
CA PRO A 396 18.06 2.26 31.45
C PRO A 396 17.05 3.25 30.85
N LEU A 397 15.79 2.84 30.81
CA LEU A 397 14.68 3.69 30.40
C LEU A 397 14.17 4.43 31.63
N THR A 398 13.88 5.74 31.54
CA THR A 398 13.46 6.55 32.70
C THR A 398 12.11 7.22 32.49
N TYR A 399 11.25 7.19 33.50
CA TYR A 399 9.92 7.79 33.46
C TYR A 399 9.87 9.06 34.32
N HIS A 400 9.36 10.15 33.73
CA HIS A 400 9.29 11.47 34.39
C HIS A 400 7.87 12.01 34.34
N LEU A 401 7.40 12.60 35.43
CA LEU A 401 6.09 13.27 35.45
C LEU A 401 6.14 14.60 34.71
N HIS A 402 5.05 14.93 34.03
CA HIS A 402 4.93 16.22 33.34
C HIS A 402 5.02 17.38 34.34
N LYS A 403 4.29 17.29 35.46
CA LYS A 403 4.31 18.29 36.54
C LYS A 403 5.71 18.57 37.10
N ASP A 404 6.54 17.54 37.27
CA ASP A 404 7.89 17.70 37.82
C ASP A 404 8.88 18.25 36.79
N THR A 405 8.61 18.01 35.51
CA THR A 405 9.43 18.49 34.40
C THR A 405 9.18 19.97 34.10
N MET A 406 7.93 20.42 34.23
CA MET A 406 7.52 21.79 33.91
C MET A 406 8.16 22.83 34.85
N VAL A 407 8.50 22.45 36.08
CA VAL A 407 8.98 23.38 37.13
C VAL A 407 10.50 23.61 37.10
N LYS A 408 11.29 22.82 36.34
CA LYS A 408 12.76 22.87 36.39
C LYS A 408 13.42 23.10 35.03
N SER A 409 14.09 24.26 34.88
CA SER A 409 14.86 24.66 33.69
C SER A 409 16.35 24.24 33.72
N GLY A 410 16.75 23.32 34.61
CA GLY A 410 18.13 22.85 34.74
C GLY A 410 18.29 21.60 35.62
N SER A 411 19.18 20.69 35.19
CA SER A 411 19.68 19.45 35.84
C SER A 411 18.65 18.42 36.37
N SER A 412 18.55 17.30 35.64
CA SER A 412 17.92 16.01 35.98
C SER A 412 16.65 16.06 36.85
N VAL A 413 15.50 16.09 36.18
CA VAL A 413 14.22 15.71 36.79
C VAL A 413 14.36 14.30 37.39
N LYS A 414 13.86 14.09 38.61
CA LYS A 414 13.96 12.80 39.29
C LYS A 414 13.03 11.82 38.59
N ALA A 415 13.59 10.71 38.08
CA ALA A 415 12.79 9.65 37.50
C ALA A 415 11.91 9.02 38.58
N VAL A 416 10.62 8.85 38.28
CA VAL A 416 9.67 8.15 39.16
C VAL A 416 9.80 6.64 39.00
N PHE A 417 10.05 6.19 37.77
CA PHE A 417 10.33 4.79 37.45
C PHE A 417 11.57 4.69 36.56
N THR A 418 12.31 3.59 36.71
CA THR A 418 13.46 3.25 35.87
C THR A 418 13.39 1.75 35.54
N LEU A 419 13.64 1.40 34.28
CA LEU A 419 13.60 0.02 33.77
C LEU A 419 14.89 -0.39 33.08
#